data_AF-A0A9P5HA21-F1
#
_entry.id   AF-A0A9P5HA21-F1
#
_cell.length_a   1.000
_cell.length_b   1.000
_cell.length_c   1.000
_cell.angle_alpha   90.00
_cell.angle_beta   90.00
_cell.angle_gamma   90.00
#
_symmetry.space_group_name_H-M   'P 1'
#
loop_
_entity.id
_entity.type
_entity.pdbx_description
1 polymer ?
#
loop_
_entity_poly.entity_id
_entity_poly.type
_entity_poly.pdbx_seq_one_letter_code
_entity_poly.pdbx_strand_id
1 'polypeptide(L)'
;MNILDSIPRHLSRVPMAPLLHKRLAEDRIRLLKLRHGNWDDDLEAELFEADKSFRYIALSYTWGSPVARKQVVVDETVMGITVNLDLALRTIRSPDVPVTLWVDALCINQESIHDKSQQVNLMHNIFSWAVEVRAYVGDSLDRSQRSHASQLKKLGASNAFQFPTDDERAWVHIRNSFWLLESKEPTQLSPHQKCLCLFSLLRALSSQSIRAKLNDMTLFSSKDLVRMEPKFRHLFEWIRVFVIAPWWDRMWITQEVGVARELQLTYGKVTIPFDLLSSIVRELEAHPLGPSSFGSEQTKVLGLLVHKVKKVTELRRLGQYESIAEM
;
A
#
# COMPACT_ATOMS: atom_id res chain seq x y z
N MET A 1 -25.26 4.44 -3.74
CA MET A 1 -25.37 3.68 -5.01
C MET A 1 -24.94 2.26 -4.70
N ASN A 2 -25.85 1.29 -4.78
CA ASN A 2 -25.62 -0.08 -4.33
C ASN A 2 -24.53 -0.76 -5.18
N ILE A 3 -23.54 -1.37 -4.53
CA ILE A 3 -22.38 -2.05 -5.15
C ILE A 3 -22.80 -3.35 -5.90
N LEU A 4 -24.06 -3.77 -5.78
CA LEU A 4 -24.57 -5.00 -6.40
C LEU A 4 -24.89 -4.88 -7.90
N ASP A 5 -24.94 -3.68 -8.48
CA ASP A 5 -25.49 -3.46 -9.83
C ASP A 5 -24.47 -3.16 -10.95
N SER A 6 -23.15 -3.28 -10.71
CA SER A 6 -22.13 -2.96 -11.73
C SER A 6 -21.31 -4.15 -12.23
N ILE A 7 -21.83 -5.38 -12.15
CA ILE A 7 -21.20 -6.56 -12.77
C ILE A 7 -21.89 -6.84 -14.12
N PRO A 8 -21.17 -6.79 -15.27
CA PRO A 8 -21.73 -7.19 -16.55
C PRO A 8 -22.19 -8.65 -16.47
N ARG A 9 -23.50 -8.87 -16.47
CA ARG A 9 -24.09 -10.18 -16.79
C ARG A 9 -23.82 -10.39 -18.27
N HIS A 10 -22.96 -11.34 -18.61
CA HIS A 10 -22.87 -12.11 -19.84
C HIS A 10 -21.41 -12.51 -20.04
N LEU A 11 -21.10 -13.77 -19.76
CA LEU A 11 -20.05 -14.64 -20.34
C LEU A 11 -19.92 -15.86 -19.42
N SER A 12 -19.73 -17.03 -20.04
CA SER A 12 -19.38 -18.35 -19.51
C SER A 12 -18.94 -18.40 -18.04
N ARG A 13 -19.49 -19.33 -17.25
CA ARG A 13 -19.06 -19.63 -15.86
C ARG A 13 -17.54 -19.43 -15.73
N VAL A 14 -17.13 -18.36 -15.07
CA VAL A 14 -15.70 -18.11 -14.85
C VAL A 14 -15.22 -19.26 -13.96
N PRO A 15 -14.12 -19.95 -14.32
CA PRO A 15 -13.58 -20.98 -13.47
C PRO A 15 -13.32 -20.43 -12.07
N MET A 16 -13.84 -21.11 -11.05
CA MET A 16 -13.60 -20.77 -9.65
C MET A 16 -12.91 -21.94 -8.97
N ALA A 17 -11.96 -21.62 -8.08
CA ALA A 17 -11.30 -22.62 -7.26
C ALA A 17 -12.34 -23.46 -6.49
N PRO A 18 -12.18 -24.81 -6.43
CA PRO A 18 -13.18 -25.70 -5.83
C PRO A 18 -13.58 -25.31 -4.40
N LEU A 19 -12.64 -24.84 -3.58
CA LEU A 19 -12.90 -24.48 -2.19
C LEU A 19 -13.84 -23.27 -2.04
N LEU A 20 -13.96 -22.41 -3.05
CA LEU A 20 -14.90 -21.29 -3.02
C LEU A 20 -16.37 -21.75 -3.07
N HIS A 21 -16.63 -22.95 -3.59
CA HIS A 21 -17.99 -23.51 -3.58
C HIS A 21 -18.38 -24.13 -2.24
N LYS A 22 -17.40 -24.47 -1.38
CA LYS A 22 -17.66 -25.07 -0.06
C LYS A 22 -18.19 -24.02 0.91
N ARG A 23 -19.35 -24.23 1.51
CA ARG A 23 -19.87 -23.35 2.56
C ARG A 23 -19.01 -23.45 3.82
N LEU A 24 -18.63 -22.31 4.39
CA LEU A 24 -17.86 -22.22 5.63
C LEU A 24 -18.79 -22.27 6.84
N ALA A 25 -18.29 -22.81 7.96
CA ALA A 25 -18.91 -22.57 9.26
C ALA A 25 -18.81 -21.08 9.63
N GLU A 26 -19.66 -20.61 10.55
CA GLU A 26 -19.77 -19.18 10.88
C GLU A 26 -18.47 -18.56 11.40
N ASP A 27 -17.61 -19.34 12.04
CA ASP A 27 -16.33 -18.93 12.63
C ASP A 27 -15.11 -19.17 11.73
N ARG A 28 -15.33 -19.68 10.51
CA ARG A 28 -14.26 -20.06 9.58
C ARG A 28 -14.10 -19.06 8.45
N ILE A 29 -12.86 -18.93 8.00
CA ILE A 29 -12.47 -18.09 6.87
C ILE A 29 -11.65 -18.91 5.88
N ARG A 30 -11.59 -18.46 4.62
CA ARG A 30 -10.61 -18.98 3.66
C ARG A 30 -9.39 -18.09 3.68
N LEU A 31 -8.22 -18.71 3.62
CA LEU A 31 -6.94 -18.03 3.43
C LEU A 31 -6.31 -18.49 2.13
N LEU A 32 -5.58 -17.58 1.50
CA LEU A 32 -4.83 -17.76 0.27
C LEU A 32 -3.36 -17.96 0.60
N LYS A 33 -2.82 -19.15 0.35
CA LYS A 33 -1.38 -19.39 0.40
C LYS A 33 -0.77 -19.05 -0.96
N LEU A 34 -0.26 -17.83 -1.09
CA LEU A 34 0.43 -17.38 -2.30
C LEU A 34 1.81 -18.06 -2.38
N ARG A 35 2.10 -18.75 -3.47
CA ARG A 35 3.39 -19.40 -3.69
C ARG A 35 4.49 -18.36 -3.88
N HIS A 36 5.70 -18.77 -3.50
CA HIS A 36 6.90 -17.97 -3.72
C HIS A 36 7.24 -17.87 -5.22
N GLY A 37 8.00 -16.85 -5.60
CA GLY A 37 8.42 -16.66 -6.98
C GLY A 37 8.97 -15.27 -7.24
N ASN A 38 9.69 -15.12 -8.34
CA ASN A 38 10.26 -13.85 -8.77
C ASN A 38 9.17 -12.88 -9.24
N TRP A 39 9.50 -11.60 -9.39
CA TRP A 39 8.50 -10.58 -9.73
C TRP A 39 7.70 -10.89 -11.01
N ASP A 40 8.33 -11.43 -12.05
CA ASP A 40 7.72 -11.67 -13.36
C ASP A 40 7.06 -13.06 -13.50
N ASP A 41 7.30 -13.98 -12.56
CA ASP A 41 6.72 -15.32 -12.60
C ASP A 41 5.19 -15.24 -12.48
N ASP A 42 4.47 -16.22 -13.03
CA ASP A 42 3.02 -16.31 -12.88
C ASP A 42 2.62 -16.44 -11.39
N LEU A 43 1.44 -15.91 -11.04
CA LEU A 43 0.93 -16.00 -9.69
C LEU A 43 0.22 -17.35 -9.51
N GLU A 44 0.69 -18.14 -8.55
CA GLU A 44 0.09 -19.40 -8.13
C GLU A 44 -0.26 -19.35 -6.64
N ALA A 45 -1.39 -19.93 -6.25
CA ALA A 45 -1.83 -20.00 -4.88
C ALA A 45 -2.70 -21.23 -4.59
N GLU A 46 -2.86 -21.51 -3.30
CA GLU A 46 -3.76 -22.54 -2.78
C GLU A 46 -4.74 -21.90 -1.80
N LEU A 47 -6.02 -22.29 -1.84
CA LEU A 47 -6.98 -21.90 -0.81
C LEU A 47 -7.10 -22.99 0.25
N PHE A 48 -7.25 -22.58 1.51
CA PHE A 48 -7.53 -23.48 2.60
C PHE A 48 -8.41 -22.80 3.67
N GLU A 49 -9.12 -23.61 4.45
CA GLU A 49 -9.93 -23.12 5.56
C GLU A 49 -9.09 -22.93 6.82
N ALA A 50 -9.38 -21.85 7.55
CA ALA A 50 -8.72 -21.52 8.79
C ALA A 50 -9.72 -20.95 9.80
N ASP A 51 -9.34 -20.98 11.07
CA ASP A 51 -9.97 -20.18 12.13
C ASP A 51 -9.11 -18.98 12.51
N LYS A 52 -9.63 -18.17 13.43
CA LYS A 52 -8.99 -16.95 13.96
C LYS A 52 -7.60 -17.14 14.58
N SER A 53 -7.18 -18.36 14.91
CA SER A 53 -5.86 -18.60 15.50
C SER A 53 -4.74 -18.64 14.46
N PHE A 54 -5.08 -18.81 13.18
CA PHE A 54 -4.11 -18.92 12.11
C PHE A 54 -3.43 -17.56 11.85
N ARG A 55 -2.12 -17.59 11.57
CA ARG A 55 -1.34 -16.39 11.27
C ARG A 55 -1.36 -16.08 9.77
N TYR A 56 -1.82 -14.89 9.41
CA TYR A 56 -1.88 -14.43 8.02
C TYR A 56 -1.78 -12.89 7.94
N ILE A 57 -1.48 -12.41 6.73
CA ILE A 57 -1.51 -10.99 6.38
C ILE A 57 -2.86 -10.68 5.72
N ALA A 58 -3.57 -9.64 6.16
CA ALA A 58 -4.76 -9.18 5.45
C ALA A 58 -4.40 -8.08 4.44
N LEU A 59 -4.86 -8.22 3.20
CA LEU A 59 -4.56 -7.27 2.13
C LEU A 59 -5.63 -6.20 2.01
N SER A 60 -5.22 -4.93 2.17
CA SER A 60 -6.05 -3.75 1.93
C SER A 60 -5.61 -3.08 0.63
N TYR A 61 -6.47 -3.01 -0.39
CA TYR A 61 -6.14 -2.42 -1.69
C TYR A 61 -7.39 -1.84 -2.38
N THR A 62 -7.19 -0.84 -3.25
CA THR A 62 -8.29 -0.30 -4.05
C THR A 62 -8.68 -1.26 -5.17
N TRP A 63 -9.97 -1.60 -5.25
CA TRP A 63 -10.53 -2.31 -6.38
C TRP A 63 -10.24 -1.54 -7.69
N GLY A 64 -9.57 -2.22 -8.62
CA GLY A 64 -9.21 -1.65 -9.92
C GLY A 64 -10.36 -1.70 -10.92
N SER A 65 -10.12 -1.18 -12.13
CA SER A 65 -11.08 -1.29 -13.23
C SER A 65 -11.35 -2.77 -13.55
N PRO A 66 -12.63 -3.21 -13.67
CA PRO A 66 -12.99 -4.60 -13.98
C PRO A 66 -12.67 -5.01 -15.43
N VAL A 67 -12.33 -4.03 -16.29
CA VAL A 67 -12.08 -4.21 -17.72
C VAL A 67 -10.68 -4.79 -17.98
N ALA A 68 -9.69 -4.44 -17.17
CA ALA A 68 -8.33 -4.94 -17.29
C ALA A 68 -8.11 -6.14 -16.35
N ARG A 69 -8.28 -7.35 -16.89
CA ARG A 69 -8.13 -8.60 -16.12
C ARG A 69 -6.72 -9.19 -16.26
N LYS A 70 -6.16 -9.57 -15.12
CA LYS A 70 -4.97 -10.38 -14.93
C LYS A 70 -5.38 -11.75 -14.42
N GLN A 71 -4.43 -12.67 -14.29
CA GLN A 71 -4.72 -14.05 -13.91
C GLN A 71 -3.86 -14.48 -12.73
N VAL A 72 -4.44 -15.33 -11.90
CA VAL A 72 -3.78 -16.09 -10.84
C VAL A 72 -4.31 -17.51 -10.91
N VAL A 73 -3.43 -18.50 -10.76
CA VAL A 73 -3.83 -19.90 -10.67
C VAL A 73 -4.09 -20.22 -9.19
N VAL A 74 -5.32 -20.62 -8.87
CA VAL A 74 -5.74 -20.98 -7.51
C VAL A 74 -6.34 -22.38 -7.52
N ASP A 75 -5.76 -23.31 -6.77
CA ASP A 75 -6.17 -24.73 -6.78
C ASP A 75 -6.33 -25.26 -8.22
N GLU A 76 -5.27 -25.09 -9.04
CA GLU A 76 -5.22 -25.48 -10.47
C GLU A 76 -6.21 -24.74 -11.38
N THR A 77 -6.95 -23.76 -10.85
CA THR A 77 -7.99 -23.02 -11.57
C THR A 77 -7.52 -21.61 -11.91
N VAL A 78 -7.60 -21.22 -13.18
CA VAL A 78 -7.24 -19.87 -13.62
C VAL A 78 -8.36 -18.88 -13.26
N MET A 79 -8.08 -18.02 -12.29
CA MET A 79 -9.01 -16.98 -11.81
C MET A 79 -8.62 -15.60 -12.34
N GLY A 80 -9.62 -14.81 -12.72
CA GLY A 80 -9.42 -13.42 -13.16
C GLY A 80 -9.34 -12.44 -12.00
N ILE A 81 -8.28 -11.63 -11.96
CA ILE A 81 -8.07 -10.58 -10.95
C ILE A 81 -7.87 -9.21 -11.60
N THR A 82 -8.09 -8.13 -10.86
CA THR A 82 -7.81 -6.77 -11.36
C THR A 82 -6.30 -6.50 -11.43
N VAL A 83 -5.90 -5.53 -12.26
CA VAL A 83 -4.50 -5.05 -12.32
C VAL A 83 -3.97 -4.64 -10.94
N ASN A 84 -4.78 -3.94 -10.14
CA ASN A 84 -4.35 -3.50 -8.81
C ASN A 84 -4.07 -4.69 -7.88
N LEU A 85 -4.90 -5.73 -7.95
CA LEU A 85 -4.69 -6.92 -7.14
C LEU A 85 -3.45 -7.71 -7.60
N ASP A 86 -3.23 -7.87 -8.90
CA ASP A 86 -2.00 -8.50 -9.42
C ASP A 86 -0.74 -7.80 -8.89
N LEU A 87 -0.69 -6.47 -8.98
CA LEU A 87 0.46 -5.68 -8.49
C LEU A 87 0.62 -5.79 -6.97
N ALA A 88 -0.48 -5.76 -6.22
CA ALA A 88 -0.45 -5.90 -4.76
C ALA A 88 0.07 -7.29 -4.34
N LEU A 89 -0.42 -8.36 -4.97
CA LEU A 89 0.04 -9.74 -4.72
C LEU A 89 1.53 -9.90 -5.05
N ARG A 90 1.98 -9.42 -6.22
CA ARG A 90 3.40 -9.48 -6.61
C ARG A 90 4.31 -8.70 -5.66
N THR A 91 3.82 -7.62 -5.05
CA THR A 91 4.61 -6.82 -4.11
C THR A 91 4.74 -7.49 -2.74
N ILE A 92 3.77 -8.33 -2.38
CA ILE A 92 3.77 -9.09 -1.12
C ILE A 92 4.47 -10.44 -1.29
N ARG A 93 4.45 -11.01 -2.51
CA ARG A 93 5.10 -12.29 -2.82
C ARG A 93 6.59 -12.25 -2.44
N SER A 94 6.99 -13.24 -1.67
CA SER A 94 8.40 -13.49 -1.40
C SER A 94 9.00 -14.38 -2.51
N PRO A 95 10.28 -14.17 -2.89
CA PRO A 95 10.97 -15.06 -3.83
C PRO A 95 11.25 -16.44 -3.23
N ASP A 96 11.39 -16.53 -1.91
CA ASP A 96 11.94 -17.72 -1.25
C ASP A 96 10.89 -18.56 -0.50
N VAL A 97 9.84 -17.92 0.03
CA VAL A 97 8.85 -18.58 0.90
C VAL A 97 7.42 -18.20 0.55
N PRO A 98 6.45 -19.14 0.63
CA PRO A 98 5.05 -18.81 0.45
C PRO A 98 4.55 -17.81 1.49
N VAL A 99 3.55 -17.00 1.12
CA VAL A 99 2.93 -16.00 2.00
C VAL A 99 1.44 -16.31 2.15
N THR A 100 0.96 -16.41 3.39
CA THR A 100 -0.45 -16.62 3.68
C THR A 100 -1.18 -15.28 3.80
N LEU A 101 -2.22 -15.12 2.99
CA LEU A 101 -2.98 -13.88 2.84
C LEU A 101 -4.47 -14.11 3.06
N TRP A 102 -5.16 -13.07 3.53
CA TRP A 102 -6.59 -12.91 3.28
C TRP A 102 -6.79 -11.79 2.25
N VAL A 103 -7.52 -12.10 1.18
CA VAL A 103 -7.82 -11.18 0.07
C VAL A 103 -9.29 -11.34 -0.30
N ASP A 104 -10.08 -10.29 -0.13
CA ASP A 104 -11.53 -10.30 -0.37
C ASP A 104 -11.94 -10.96 -1.72
N ALA A 105 -11.27 -10.58 -2.82
CA ALA A 105 -11.59 -11.05 -4.16
C ALA A 105 -11.28 -12.54 -4.40
N LEU A 106 -10.42 -13.16 -3.57
CA LEU A 106 -9.98 -14.55 -3.74
C LEU A 106 -10.39 -15.47 -2.59
N CYS A 107 -10.68 -14.93 -1.41
CA CYS A 107 -11.10 -15.71 -0.23
C CYS A 107 -12.63 -15.76 -0.07
N ILE A 108 -13.36 -14.82 -0.68
CA ILE A 108 -14.82 -14.76 -0.67
C ILE A 108 -15.36 -15.26 -2.01
N ASN A 109 -16.36 -16.13 -1.98
CA ASN A 109 -17.11 -16.50 -3.16
C ASN A 109 -17.97 -15.32 -3.62
N GLN A 110 -17.47 -14.62 -4.63
CA GLN A 110 -18.11 -13.41 -5.19
C GLN A 110 -19.47 -13.69 -5.86
N GLU A 111 -19.76 -14.93 -6.23
CA GLU A 111 -21.03 -15.36 -6.82
C GLU A 111 -22.09 -15.70 -5.76
N SER A 112 -21.68 -15.97 -4.52
CA SER A 112 -22.59 -16.31 -3.42
C SER A 112 -22.95 -15.08 -2.59
N ILE A 113 -24.22 -14.66 -2.65
CA ILE A 113 -24.73 -13.57 -1.78
C ILE A 113 -24.54 -13.93 -0.30
N HIS A 114 -24.79 -15.18 0.06
CA HIS A 114 -24.65 -15.65 1.44
C HIS A 114 -23.19 -15.55 1.93
N ASP A 115 -22.23 -16.03 1.14
CA ASP A 115 -20.81 -15.99 1.52
C ASP A 115 -20.32 -14.54 1.62
N LYS A 116 -20.72 -13.67 0.69
CA LYS A 116 -20.44 -12.24 0.75
C LYS A 116 -21.00 -11.61 2.03
N SER A 117 -22.27 -11.82 2.34
CA SER A 117 -22.87 -11.26 3.56
C SER A 117 -22.18 -11.77 4.83
N GLN A 118 -21.88 -13.06 4.90
CA GLN A 118 -21.19 -13.66 6.04
C GLN A 118 -19.78 -13.08 6.21
N GLN A 119 -18.97 -13.07 5.14
CA GLN A 119 -17.58 -12.60 5.20
C GLN A 119 -17.49 -11.08 5.41
N VAL A 120 -18.41 -10.29 4.85
CA VAL A 120 -18.51 -8.84 5.12
C VAL A 120 -18.81 -8.57 6.59
N ASN A 121 -19.72 -9.34 7.21
CA ASN A 121 -19.98 -9.21 8.65
C ASN A 121 -18.75 -9.59 9.51
N LEU A 122 -17.87 -10.44 9.00
CA LEU A 122 -16.63 -10.84 9.65
C LEU A 122 -15.44 -9.91 9.33
N MET A 123 -15.55 -8.93 8.42
CA MET A 123 -14.39 -8.16 7.96
C MET A 123 -13.62 -7.51 9.11
N HIS A 124 -14.32 -6.85 10.04
CA HIS A 124 -13.68 -6.25 11.22
C HIS A 124 -12.81 -7.26 11.97
N ASN A 125 -13.35 -8.46 12.20
CA ASN A 125 -12.65 -9.55 12.87
C ASN A 125 -11.48 -10.11 12.05
N ILE A 126 -11.68 -10.29 10.75
CA ILE A 126 -10.63 -10.81 9.85
C ILE A 126 -9.43 -9.87 9.83
N PHE A 127 -9.63 -8.55 9.80
CA PHE A 127 -8.52 -7.60 9.83
C PHE A 127 -7.91 -7.46 11.24
N SER A 128 -8.68 -7.65 12.31
CA SER A 128 -8.17 -7.59 13.69
C SER A 128 -7.40 -8.84 14.12
N TRP A 129 -7.72 -10.01 13.55
CA TRP A 129 -7.03 -11.28 13.80
C TRP A 129 -5.71 -11.40 13.02
N ALA A 130 -5.60 -10.71 11.88
CA ALA A 130 -4.39 -10.70 11.07
C ALA A 130 -3.16 -10.27 11.88
N VAL A 131 -2.00 -10.87 11.61
CA VAL A 131 -0.75 -10.45 12.28
C VAL A 131 -0.31 -9.08 11.79
N GLU A 132 -0.64 -8.76 10.55
CA GLU A 132 -0.33 -7.51 9.86
C GLU A 132 -1.40 -7.24 8.80
N VAL A 133 -1.73 -5.98 8.60
CA VAL A 133 -2.50 -5.50 7.44
C VAL A 133 -1.54 -4.81 6.48
N ARG A 134 -1.48 -5.29 5.24
CA ARG A 134 -0.69 -4.67 4.17
C ARG A 134 -1.61 -3.81 3.31
N ALA A 135 -1.45 -2.49 3.44
CA ALA A 135 -2.17 -1.50 2.66
C ALA A 135 -1.41 -1.17 1.36
N TYR A 136 -1.89 -1.68 0.23
CA TYR A 136 -1.38 -1.32 -1.09
C TYR A 136 -2.07 -0.06 -1.61
N VAL A 137 -1.35 1.07 -1.55
CA VAL A 137 -1.85 2.40 -1.90
C VAL A 137 -1.88 2.62 -3.42
N GLY A 138 -1.06 1.89 -4.17
CA GLY A 138 -0.92 1.98 -5.62
C GLY A 138 0.54 2.15 -6.04
N ASP A 139 0.78 2.44 -7.32
CA ASP A 139 2.12 2.57 -7.94
C ASP A 139 2.25 3.82 -8.83
N SER A 140 1.26 4.70 -8.80
CA SER A 140 0.90 5.59 -9.91
C SER A 140 1.80 6.83 -10.10
N LEU A 141 3.08 6.76 -9.74
CA LEU A 141 4.07 7.82 -9.99
C LEU A 141 4.38 8.02 -11.49
N ASP A 142 3.84 7.17 -12.36
CA ASP A 142 3.86 7.34 -13.81
C ASP A 142 2.44 7.62 -14.34
N ARG A 143 2.14 8.89 -14.59
CA ARG A 143 0.86 9.36 -15.13
C ARG A 143 0.62 8.98 -16.60
N SER A 144 1.64 8.49 -17.30
CA SER A 144 1.41 8.04 -18.67
C SER A 144 0.58 6.76 -18.60
N GLN A 145 -0.66 6.83 -19.10
CA GLN A 145 -1.59 5.70 -19.21
C GLN A 145 -0.97 4.61 -20.10
N ARG A 146 -0.02 3.85 -19.56
CA ARG A 146 0.67 2.80 -20.31
C ARG A 146 0.09 1.45 -19.96
N SER A 147 0.15 0.55 -20.94
CA SER A 147 -0.17 -0.87 -20.80
C SER A 147 0.46 -1.46 -19.53
N HIS A 148 -0.30 -2.27 -18.80
CA HIS A 148 0.13 -3.00 -17.61
C HIS A 148 1.47 -3.74 -17.81
N ALA A 149 1.73 -4.31 -18.99
CA ALA A 149 3.00 -4.99 -19.27
C ALA A 149 4.21 -4.03 -19.13
N SER A 150 4.02 -2.75 -19.46
CA SER A 150 5.03 -1.73 -19.26
C SER A 150 5.17 -1.29 -17.79
N GLN A 151 4.10 -1.37 -16.98
CA GLN A 151 4.16 -1.14 -15.53
C GLN A 151 4.92 -2.28 -14.85
N LEU A 152 4.59 -3.54 -15.17
CA LEU A 152 5.35 -4.70 -14.69
C LEU A 152 6.82 -4.60 -15.06
N LYS A 153 7.14 -4.30 -16.33
CA LYS A 153 8.54 -4.15 -16.78
C LYS A 153 9.28 -3.01 -16.09
N LYS A 154 8.61 -1.87 -15.83
CA LYS A 154 9.22 -0.73 -15.12
C LYS A 154 9.42 -0.98 -13.64
N LEU A 155 8.48 -1.68 -13.01
CA LEU A 155 8.60 -2.11 -11.63
C LEU A 155 9.57 -3.30 -11.51
N GLY A 156 9.68 -4.14 -12.53
CA GLY A 156 10.26 -5.49 -12.51
C GLY A 156 11.77 -5.62 -12.41
N ALA A 157 12.52 -4.52 -12.32
CA ALA A 157 13.97 -4.58 -12.08
C ALA A 157 14.37 -4.55 -10.59
N SER A 158 13.46 -4.20 -9.67
CA SER A 158 13.79 -4.00 -8.25
C SER A 158 12.92 -4.88 -7.35
N ASN A 159 13.47 -5.43 -6.28
CA ASN A 159 12.68 -6.20 -5.31
C ASN A 159 11.77 -5.28 -4.48
N ALA A 160 10.74 -5.86 -3.84
CA ALA A 160 10.02 -5.17 -2.78
C ALA A 160 11.03 -4.71 -1.71
N PHE A 161 10.87 -3.49 -1.20
CA PHE A 161 11.83 -2.84 -0.34
C PHE A 161 11.14 -2.31 0.91
N GLN A 162 11.56 -2.80 2.08
CA GLN A 162 11.15 -2.25 3.37
C GLN A 162 12.02 -1.04 3.68
N PHE A 163 11.42 0.15 3.71
CA PHE A 163 12.16 1.36 4.08
C PHE A 163 12.53 1.31 5.56
N PRO A 164 13.82 1.51 5.93
CA PRO A 164 14.23 1.41 7.33
C PRO A 164 13.57 2.47 8.22
N THR A 165 13.19 2.07 9.43
CA THR A 165 12.62 2.98 10.43
C THR A 165 13.69 3.73 11.23
N ASP A 166 14.84 3.11 11.47
CA ASP A 166 15.96 3.72 12.19
C ASP A 166 16.75 4.71 11.31
N ASP A 167 17.23 5.79 11.94
CA ASP A 167 17.96 6.87 11.26
C ASP A 167 19.23 6.39 10.55
N GLU A 168 19.95 5.41 11.12
CA GLU A 168 21.24 4.96 10.59
C GLU A 168 21.10 4.20 9.27
N ARG A 169 20.22 3.19 9.21
CA ARG A 169 19.95 2.47 7.97
C ARG A 169 19.20 3.35 6.98
N ALA A 170 18.25 4.17 7.44
CA ALA A 170 17.52 5.09 6.56
C ALA A 170 18.47 6.11 5.89
N TRP A 171 19.50 6.59 6.60
CA TRP A 171 20.47 7.56 6.11
C TRP A 171 21.11 7.14 4.77
N VAL A 172 21.46 5.87 4.61
CA VAL A 172 22.07 5.37 3.37
C VAL A 172 21.13 5.59 2.17
N HIS A 173 19.86 5.25 2.33
CA HIS A 173 18.85 5.40 1.27
C HIS A 173 18.50 6.86 1.01
N ILE A 174 18.46 7.67 2.07
CA ILE A 174 18.19 9.10 2.00
C ILE A 174 19.31 9.78 1.20
N ARG A 175 20.56 9.62 1.64
CA ARG A 175 21.73 10.19 0.95
C ARG A 175 21.77 9.78 -0.52
N ASN A 176 21.55 8.50 -0.82
CA ASN A 176 21.57 8.00 -2.19
C ASN A 176 20.43 8.59 -3.03
N SER A 177 19.25 8.79 -2.44
CA SER A 177 18.10 9.42 -3.13
C SER A 177 18.35 10.89 -3.44
N PHE A 178 18.91 11.66 -2.49
CA PHE A 178 19.27 13.06 -2.73
C PHE A 178 20.39 13.19 -3.76
N TRP A 179 21.43 12.36 -3.70
CA TRP A 179 22.47 12.32 -4.73
C TRP A 179 21.91 11.94 -6.12
N LEU A 180 20.94 11.04 -6.17
CA LEU A 180 20.28 10.66 -7.42
C LEU A 180 19.52 11.84 -8.05
N LEU A 181 18.88 12.70 -7.23
CA LEU A 181 18.18 13.89 -7.69
C LEU A 181 19.14 15.00 -8.17
N GLU A 182 20.36 15.07 -7.62
CA GLU A 182 21.40 15.98 -8.11
C GLU A 182 22.02 15.50 -9.43
N SER A 183 22.12 14.17 -9.61
CA SER A 183 22.85 13.58 -10.72
C SER A 183 21.98 13.21 -11.94
N LYS A 184 20.65 13.17 -11.79
CA LYS A 184 19.73 12.78 -12.87
C LYS A 184 18.48 13.63 -12.90
N GLU A 185 17.97 13.85 -14.11
CA GLU A 185 16.68 14.47 -14.33
C GLU A 185 15.55 13.61 -13.70
N PRO A 186 14.62 14.19 -12.93
CA PRO A 186 13.54 13.45 -12.27
C PRO A 186 12.65 12.62 -13.21
N THR A 187 12.60 12.98 -14.49
CA THR A 187 11.87 12.25 -15.53
C THR A 187 12.53 10.93 -15.92
N GLN A 188 13.85 10.81 -15.73
CA GLN A 188 14.65 9.61 -16.05
C GLN A 188 14.63 8.57 -14.93
N LEU A 189 14.13 8.92 -13.73
CA LEU A 189 14.08 8.01 -12.59
C LEU A 189 13.04 6.91 -12.79
N SER A 190 13.38 5.69 -12.38
CA SER A 190 12.43 4.58 -12.33
C SER A 190 11.33 4.85 -11.30
N PRO A 191 10.14 4.24 -11.42
CA PRO A 191 9.08 4.39 -10.41
C PRO A 191 9.55 4.02 -9.00
N HIS A 192 10.36 2.96 -8.86
CA HIS A 192 10.94 2.57 -7.58
C HIS A 192 11.86 3.66 -7.00
N GLN A 193 12.72 4.25 -7.81
CA GLN A 193 13.59 5.36 -7.39
C GLN A 193 12.77 6.58 -6.95
N LYS A 194 11.68 6.90 -7.65
CA LYS A 194 10.78 7.99 -7.25
C LYS A 194 10.10 7.72 -5.91
N CYS A 195 9.65 6.49 -5.65
CA CYS A 195 9.13 6.09 -4.34
C CYS A 195 10.19 6.25 -3.24
N LEU A 196 11.43 5.79 -3.48
CA LEU A 196 12.53 5.96 -2.53
C LEU A 196 12.83 7.43 -2.24
N CYS A 197 12.82 8.28 -3.26
CA CYS A 197 13.03 9.72 -3.10
C CYS A 197 11.90 10.37 -2.29
N LEU A 198 10.64 9.98 -2.55
CA LEU A 198 9.47 10.43 -1.78
C LEU A 198 9.61 10.09 -0.30
N PHE A 199 9.83 8.82 0.05
CA PHE A 199 9.93 8.41 1.45
C PHE A 199 11.20 8.95 2.11
N SER A 200 12.29 9.11 1.35
CA SER A 200 13.50 9.77 1.83
C SER A 200 13.27 11.23 2.18
N LEU A 201 12.51 11.98 1.38
CA LEU A 201 12.16 13.37 1.71
C LEU A 201 11.30 13.43 2.97
N LEU A 202 10.23 12.61 3.05
CA LEU A 202 9.36 12.58 4.23
C LEU A 202 10.16 12.24 5.50
N ARG A 203 11.11 11.31 5.39
CA ARG A 203 12.00 10.95 6.49
C ARG A 203 12.99 12.05 6.86
N ALA A 204 13.56 12.73 5.87
CA ALA A 204 14.42 13.88 6.08
C ALA A 204 13.66 15.02 6.77
N LEU A 205 12.42 15.30 6.37
CA LEU A 205 11.61 16.35 6.98
C LEU A 205 11.30 16.12 8.47
N SER A 206 11.23 14.86 8.89
CA SER A 206 10.86 14.48 10.25
C SER A 206 12.01 14.29 11.22
N SER A 207 13.25 14.06 10.75
CA SER A 207 14.41 13.87 11.64
C SER A 207 15.35 15.05 11.60
N GLN A 208 15.60 15.64 12.78
CA GLN A 208 16.63 16.67 12.94
C GLN A 208 18.04 16.13 12.67
N SER A 209 18.34 14.90 13.10
CA SER A 209 19.64 14.24 12.88
C SER A 209 19.93 14.06 11.39
N ILE A 210 18.96 13.55 10.63
CA ILE A 210 19.09 13.40 9.18
C ILE A 210 19.26 14.75 8.49
N ARG A 211 18.54 15.79 8.91
CA ARG A 211 18.68 17.13 8.32
C ARG A 211 20.04 17.76 8.60
N ALA A 212 20.59 17.58 9.79
CA ALA A 212 21.93 18.03 10.10
C ALA A 212 22.95 17.39 9.14
N LYS A 213 22.91 16.06 8.99
CA LYS A 213 23.79 15.33 8.06
C LYS A 213 23.62 15.77 6.60
N LEU A 214 22.39 16.04 6.17
CA LEU A 214 22.10 16.55 4.81
C LEU A 214 22.68 17.94 4.57
N ASN A 215 22.54 18.86 5.54
CA ASN A 215 23.08 20.21 5.47
C ASN A 215 24.62 20.17 5.37
N ASP A 216 25.28 19.32 6.17
CA ASP A 216 26.74 19.17 6.18
C ASP A 216 27.29 18.71 4.82
N MET A 217 26.50 17.92 4.08
CA MET A 217 26.87 17.42 2.76
C MET A 217 26.57 18.38 1.62
N THR A 218 25.90 19.52 1.86
CA THR A 218 25.39 20.45 0.82
C THR A 218 24.45 19.82 -0.21
N LEU A 219 24.04 18.56 -0.02
CA LEU A 219 23.11 17.82 -0.90
C LEU A 219 21.66 18.25 -0.68
N PHE A 220 21.36 18.81 0.49
CA PHE A 220 20.05 19.33 0.82
C PHE A 220 20.22 20.38 1.91
N SER A 221 20.07 21.66 1.53
CA SER A 221 19.85 22.71 2.51
C SER A 221 18.35 22.81 2.79
N SER A 222 18.00 23.01 4.06
CA SER A 222 16.63 23.45 4.40
C SER A 222 16.24 24.73 3.63
N LYS A 223 17.22 25.57 3.27
CA LYS A 223 17.00 26.75 2.42
C LYS A 223 16.63 26.40 0.98
N ASP A 224 17.14 25.31 0.41
CA ASP A 224 16.86 24.94 -0.99
C ASP A 224 15.46 24.34 -1.13
N LEU A 225 15.01 23.63 -0.09
CA LEU A 225 13.64 23.16 -0.01
C LEU A 225 12.66 24.32 0.17
N VAL A 226 12.98 25.30 1.02
CA VAL A 226 12.18 26.53 1.21
C VAL A 226 12.17 27.41 -0.04
N ARG A 227 13.34 27.58 -0.68
CA ARG A 227 13.50 28.33 -1.95
C ARG A 227 12.96 27.57 -3.16
N MET A 228 12.61 26.30 -2.95
CA MET A 228 11.95 25.47 -3.93
C MET A 228 12.72 25.39 -5.24
N GLU A 229 13.99 25.04 -5.12
CA GLU A 229 14.83 24.77 -6.29
C GLU A 229 14.11 23.81 -7.24
N PRO A 230 14.20 24.00 -8.56
CA PRO A 230 13.46 23.21 -9.56
C PRO A 230 13.54 21.70 -9.32
N LYS A 231 14.69 21.20 -8.86
CA LYS A 231 14.94 19.79 -8.54
C LYS A 231 14.01 19.20 -7.47
N PHE A 232 13.56 19.99 -6.49
CA PHE A 232 12.70 19.52 -5.40
C PHE A 232 11.21 19.59 -5.71
N ARG A 233 10.79 20.29 -6.77
CA ARG A 233 9.36 20.42 -7.14
C ARG A 233 8.73 19.06 -7.46
N HIS A 234 9.50 18.16 -8.08
CA HIS A 234 9.03 16.82 -8.41
C HIS A 234 8.74 15.96 -7.18
N LEU A 235 9.46 16.15 -6.08
CA LEU A 235 9.19 15.42 -4.83
C LEU A 235 7.80 15.72 -4.29
N PHE A 236 7.41 17.00 -4.28
CA PHE A 236 6.06 17.40 -3.85
C PHE A 236 4.98 16.90 -4.80
N GLU A 237 5.25 16.86 -6.11
CA GLU A 237 4.32 16.23 -7.06
C GLU A 237 4.17 14.72 -6.78
N TRP A 238 5.25 14.01 -6.46
CA TRP A 238 5.17 12.58 -6.08
C TRP A 238 4.42 12.38 -4.77
N ILE A 239 4.64 13.24 -3.76
CA ILE A 239 3.84 13.24 -2.53
C ILE A 239 2.37 13.49 -2.87
N ARG A 240 2.07 14.46 -3.75
CA ARG A 240 0.70 14.75 -4.18
C ARG A 240 0.04 13.53 -4.81
N VAL A 241 0.72 12.86 -5.75
CA VAL A 241 0.20 11.64 -6.39
C VAL A 241 -0.04 10.52 -5.37
N PHE A 242 0.85 10.39 -4.39
CA PHE A 242 0.70 9.44 -3.29
C PHE A 242 -0.53 9.74 -2.42
N VAL A 243 -0.79 10.99 -2.03
CA VAL A 243 -1.89 11.36 -1.12
C VAL A 243 -3.26 11.43 -1.80
N ILE A 244 -3.30 11.63 -3.11
CA ILE A 244 -4.54 11.56 -3.91
C ILE A 244 -4.84 10.15 -4.41
N ALA A 245 -4.00 9.17 -4.07
CA ALA A 245 -4.24 7.80 -4.46
C ALA A 245 -5.61 7.33 -3.94
N PRO A 246 -6.42 6.61 -4.74
CA PRO A 246 -7.80 6.25 -4.38
C PRO A 246 -7.94 5.49 -3.07
N TRP A 247 -6.87 4.81 -2.63
CA TRP A 247 -6.86 4.02 -1.40
C TRP A 247 -7.24 4.86 -0.17
N TRP A 248 -6.79 6.11 -0.09
CA TRP A 248 -7.04 7.01 1.04
C TRP A 248 -8.52 7.37 1.26
N ASP A 249 -9.34 7.24 0.22
CA ASP A 249 -10.75 7.62 0.22
C ASP A 249 -11.70 6.42 0.21
N ARG A 250 -11.18 5.21 0.41
CA ARG A 250 -11.98 4.00 0.49
C ARG A 250 -12.87 4.02 1.72
N MET A 251 -14.16 3.73 1.51
CA MET A 251 -15.17 3.65 2.58
C MET A 251 -14.83 2.59 3.64
N TRP A 252 -14.29 1.45 3.20
CA TRP A 252 -13.98 0.30 4.06
C TRP A 252 -12.67 0.44 4.85
N ILE A 253 -11.90 1.52 4.63
CA ILE A 253 -10.60 1.69 5.29
C ILE A 253 -10.74 1.60 6.82
N THR A 254 -11.85 2.04 7.40
CA THR A 254 -12.12 1.97 8.85
C THR A 254 -12.03 0.54 9.40
N GLN A 255 -12.70 -0.42 8.77
CA GLN A 255 -12.70 -1.82 9.22
C GLN A 255 -11.41 -2.55 8.88
N GLU A 256 -10.66 -2.06 7.89
CA GLU A 256 -9.42 -2.69 7.44
C GLU A 256 -8.22 -2.22 8.27
N VAL A 257 -8.03 -0.90 8.38
CA VAL A 257 -6.82 -0.31 8.98
C VAL A 257 -7.03 0.14 10.42
N GLY A 258 -8.27 0.43 10.82
CA GLY A 258 -8.60 0.90 12.17
C GLY A 258 -8.35 -0.15 13.24
N VAL A 259 -8.55 -1.42 12.91
CA VAL A 259 -8.38 -2.56 13.82
C VAL A 259 -7.10 -3.36 13.61
N ALA A 260 -6.30 -2.95 12.62
CA ALA A 260 -5.06 -3.63 12.29
C ALA A 260 -4.05 -3.53 13.44
N ARG A 261 -3.61 -4.69 13.97
CA ARG A 261 -2.56 -4.77 15.00
C ARG A 261 -1.28 -4.09 14.53
N GLU A 262 -0.83 -4.47 13.34
CA GLU A 262 0.28 -3.84 12.62
C GLU A 262 -0.21 -3.40 11.25
N LEU A 263 0.12 -2.16 10.84
CA LEU A 263 -0.27 -1.62 9.55
C LEU A 263 0.98 -1.24 8.74
N GLN A 264 1.19 -1.94 7.64
CA GLN A 264 2.26 -1.67 6.68
C GLN A 264 1.67 -1.02 5.44
N LEU A 265 2.21 0.14 5.06
CA LEU A 265 1.78 0.91 3.91
C LEU A 265 2.75 0.73 2.76
N THR A 266 2.23 0.24 1.64
CA THR A 266 3.00 -0.09 0.43
C THR A 266 2.62 0.85 -0.70
N TYR A 267 3.62 1.50 -1.30
CA TYR A 267 3.45 2.35 -2.47
C TYR A 267 4.52 2.05 -3.52
N GLY A 268 4.08 1.62 -4.70
CA GLY A 268 4.91 0.93 -5.67
C GLY A 268 5.51 -0.31 -5.01
N LYS A 269 6.84 -0.35 -4.94
CA LYS A 269 7.60 -1.44 -4.29
C LYS A 269 8.17 -1.08 -2.93
N VAL A 270 7.87 0.12 -2.41
CA VAL A 270 8.39 0.55 -1.11
C VAL A 270 7.31 0.36 -0.05
N THR A 271 7.65 -0.36 1.01
CA THR A 271 6.79 -0.60 2.17
C THR A 271 7.36 0.16 3.37
N ILE A 272 6.50 0.85 4.11
CA ILE A 272 6.82 1.53 5.35
C ILE A 272 5.80 1.15 6.44
N PRO A 273 6.17 1.08 7.71
CA PRO A 273 5.19 1.02 8.79
C PRO A 273 4.38 2.32 8.81
N PHE A 274 3.06 2.22 8.99
CA PHE A 274 2.21 3.41 9.02
C PHE A 274 2.58 4.37 10.18
N ASP A 275 3.04 3.82 11.30
CA ASP A 275 3.48 4.62 12.46
C ASP A 275 4.65 5.54 12.14
N LEU A 276 5.50 5.18 11.18
CA LEU A 276 6.55 6.07 10.66
C LEU A 276 5.93 7.29 9.99
N LEU A 277 4.88 7.10 9.20
CA LEU A 277 4.16 8.19 8.54
C LEU A 277 3.43 9.08 9.56
N SER A 278 2.84 8.49 10.60
CA SER A 278 2.25 9.23 11.73
C SER A 278 3.31 10.03 12.50
N SER A 279 4.51 9.49 12.74
CA SER A 279 5.60 10.26 13.37
C SER A 279 6.06 11.42 12.48
N ILE A 280 6.14 11.19 11.17
CA ILE A 280 6.49 12.25 10.21
C ILE A 280 5.49 13.40 10.30
N VAL A 281 4.19 13.11 10.31
CA VAL A 281 3.15 14.15 10.39
C VAL A 281 3.19 14.91 11.70
N ARG A 282 3.42 14.24 12.84
CA ARG A 282 3.56 14.93 14.14
C ARG A 282 4.73 15.93 14.14
N GLU A 283 5.87 15.52 13.60
CA GLU A 283 7.06 16.38 13.50
C GLU A 283 6.85 17.55 12.53
N LEU A 284 6.22 17.30 11.37
CA LEU A 284 5.89 18.36 10.40
C LEU A 284 5.00 19.46 10.99
N GLU A 285 4.08 19.11 11.90
CA GLU A 285 3.23 20.08 12.59
C GLU A 285 3.94 20.81 13.73
N ALA A 286 4.90 20.16 14.39
CA ALA A 286 5.71 20.76 15.45
C ALA A 286 6.83 21.68 14.93
N HIS A 287 7.23 21.53 13.67
CA HIS A 287 8.41 22.19 13.14
C HIS A 287 8.18 23.69 12.78
N PRO A 288 9.15 24.60 13.04
CA PRO A 288 9.11 26.00 12.55
C PRO A 288 9.25 26.14 11.02
N LEU A 289 9.55 25.04 10.31
CA LEU A 289 9.36 24.85 8.86
C LEU A 289 8.03 24.13 8.62
N GLY A 290 6.97 24.58 9.27
CA GLY A 290 5.64 24.02 9.09
C GLY A 290 5.17 24.21 7.64
N PRO A 291 3.97 23.74 7.28
CA PRO A 291 3.42 23.91 5.94
C PRO A 291 3.54 25.36 5.41
N SER A 292 3.44 26.35 6.30
CA SER A 292 3.54 27.79 6.02
C SER A 292 4.93 28.30 5.60
N SER A 293 6.00 27.52 5.79
CA SER A 293 7.35 27.87 5.36
C SER A 293 7.66 27.45 3.93
N PHE A 294 6.73 26.75 3.28
CA PHE A 294 6.81 26.36 1.88
C PHE A 294 5.93 27.28 1.02
N GLY A 295 6.13 27.23 -0.30
CA GLY A 295 5.21 27.87 -1.25
C GLY A 295 3.77 27.36 -1.08
N SER A 296 2.79 28.18 -1.48
CA SER A 296 1.36 27.93 -1.24
C SER A 296 0.87 26.57 -1.73
N GLU A 297 1.40 26.06 -2.85
CA GLU A 297 1.02 24.75 -3.39
C GLU A 297 1.59 23.59 -2.55
N GLN A 298 2.80 23.73 -2.02
CA GLN A 298 3.47 22.71 -1.22
C GLN A 298 2.86 22.62 0.16
N THR A 299 2.51 23.77 0.75
CA THR A 299 1.67 23.87 1.95
C THR A 299 0.39 23.05 1.79
N LYS A 300 -0.30 23.18 0.65
CA LYS A 300 -1.53 22.42 0.36
C LYS A 300 -1.25 20.92 0.26
N VAL A 301 -0.19 20.51 -0.43
CA VAL A 301 0.18 19.09 -0.58
C VAL A 301 0.51 18.45 0.78
N LEU A 302 1.34 19.11 1.58
CA LEU A 302 1.68 18.64 2.93
C LEU A 302 0.47 18.68 3.86
N GLY A 303 -0.37 19.71 3.77
CA GLY A 303 -1.64 19.79 4.52
C GLY A 303 -2.58 18.63 4.18
N LEU A 304 -2.66 18.24 2.90
CA LEU A 304 -3.43 17.08 2.48
C LEU A 304 -2.83 15.77 3.04
N LEU A 305 -1.51 15.61 3.01
CA LEU A 305 -0.82 14.47 3.65
C LEU A 305 -1.18 14.39 5.13
N VAL A 306 -1.02 15.49 5.87
CA VAL A 306 -1.34 15.59 7.30
C VAL A 306 -2.79 15.18 7.55
N HIS A 307 -3.73 15.72 6.77
CA HIS A 307 -5.14 15.40 6.90
C HIS A 307 -5.43 13.89 6.70
N LYS A 308 -4.90 13.29 5.63
CA LYS A 308 -5.11 11.86 5.33
C LYS A 308 -4.54 10.95 6.41
N VAL A 309 -3.31 11.24 6.87
CA VAL A 309 -2.63 10.45 7.90
C VAL A 309 -3.32 10.59 9.25
N LYS A 310 -3.78 11.79 9.62
CA LYS A 310 -4.55 12.02 10.85
C LYS A 310 -5.88 11.27 10.83
N LYS A 311 -6.60 11.28 9.71
CA LYS A 311 -7.83 10.51 9.56
C LYS A 311 -7.59 9.02 9.86
N VAL A 312 -6.57 8.42 9.26
CA VAL A 312 -6.23 7.01 9.52
C VAL A 312 -5.73 6.78 10.96
N THR A 313 -4.92 7.70 11.50
CA THR A 313 -4.44 7.63 12.89
C THR A 313 -5.59 7.66 13.89
N GLU A 314 -6.60 8.51 13.67
CA GLU A 314 -7.78 8.59 14.53
C GLU A 314 -8.66 7.35 14.41
N LEU A 315 -8.85 6.80 13.21
CA LEU A 315 -9.54 5.53 13.01
C LEU A 315 -8.84 4.39 13.75
N ARG A 316 -7.50 4.36 13.73
CA ARG A 316 -6.70 3.37 14.48
C ARG A 316 -6.86 3.52 15.97
N ARG A 317 -6.87 4.76 16.47
CA ARG A 317 -7.11 5.06 17.87
C ARG A 317 -8.48 4.53 18.31
N LEU A 318 -9.53 4.82 17.55
CA LEU A 318 -10.91 4.38 17.86
C LEU A 318 -11.08 2.85 17.74
N GLY A 319 -10.57 2.23 16.68
CA GLY A 319 -10.69 0.79 16.46
C GLY A 319 -9.95 -0.05 17.51
N GLN A 320 -8.85 0.46 18.07
CA GLN A 320 -8.18 -0.16 19.22
C GLN A 320 -9.06 -0.18 20.48
N TYR A 321 -9.86 0.85 20.73
CA TYR A 321 -10.77 0.88 21.88
C TYR A 321 -11.96 -0.07 21.71
N GLU A 322 -12.52 -0.17 20.51
CA GLU A 322 -13.59 -1.14 20.21
C GLU A 322 -13.09 -2.58 20.39
N SER A 323 -11.88 -2.89 19.90
CA SER A 323 -11.29 -4.22 20.07
C SER A 323 -10.97 -4.60 21.52
N ILE A 324 -10.77 -3.63 22.42
CA ILE A 324 -10.53 -3.88 23.86
C ILE A 324 -11.85 -4.03 24.62
N ALA A 325 -12.92 -3.35 24.19
CA ALA A 325 -14.24 -3.45 24.82
C ALA A 325 -14.95 -4.80 24.56
N GLU A 326 -14.52 -5.55 23.54
CA GLU A 326 -15.04 -6.88 23.19
C GLU A 326 -14.21 -8.05 23.77
N MET A 327 -13.16 -7.77 24.56
CA MET A 327 -12.35 -8.77 25.29
C MET A 327 -12.77 -8.92 26.74
#